data_AF-A0A0X3RWT4-F1
#
_entry.id   AF-A0A0X3RWT4-F1
#
_cell.length_a   1.000
_cell.length_b   1.000
_cell.length_c   1.000
_cell.angle_alpha   90.00
_cell.angle_beta   90.00
_cell.angle_gamma   90.00
#
_symmetry.space_group_name_H-M   'P 1'
#
loop_
_entity.id
_entity.type
_entity.pdbx_description
1 polymer ?
#
loop_
_entity_poly.entity_id
_entity_poly.type
_entity_poly.pdbx_seq_one_letter_code
_entity_poly.pdbx_strand_id
1 'polypeptide(L)'
;MTARSTPQIVEAAEIAAERGLTPARISALYLERETSGFPEVVGHRGRARLWDKSDVDAWFDQRKPPRLREHKPPKLDPDELLTGAQASRFLGYKNPQQVNTYVRDHPGYFPDPDAVEELGTPERPYRRPKWRVRTLLQWKDSRPGSGKRSVERAAPALPDVPVDGDPDELLGASQAAALLGFKSVNSFSSSLGQGNLPLLKTVDATSEKGGRRRWTRRRILEQAAQRTAR
;
A
#
# COMPACT_ATOMS: atom_id res chain seq x y z
N MET A 1 -3.90 -36.27 -32.57
CA MET A 1 -5.18 -35.68 -32.08
C MET A 1 -4.97 -35.28 -30.63
N THR A 2 -4.63 -34.02 -30.37
CA THR A 2 -4.47 -33.50 -28.99
C THR A 2 -5.86 -33.26 -28.40
N ALA A 3 -6.19 -33.97 -27.33
CA ALA A 3 -7.42 -33.77 -26.57
C ALA A 3 -7.56 -32.29 -26.21
N ARG A 4 -8.65 -31.65 -26.65
CA ARG A 4 -9.02 -30.33 -26.14
C ARG A 4 -9.46 -30.55 -24.70
N SER A 5 -8.57 -30.28 -23.74
CA SER A 5 -8.98 -30.10 -22.35
C SER A 5 -10.14 -29.11 -22.33
N THR A 6 -11.23 -29.49 -21.66
CA THR A 6 -12.39 -28.61 -21.46
C THR A 6 -11.88 -27.30 -20.84
N PRO A 7 -12.25 -26.13 -21.38
CA PRO A 7 -11.80 -24.85 -20.84
C PRO A 7 -12.27 -24.75 -19.39
N GLN A 8 -11.33 -24.82 -18.45
CA GLN A 8 -11.63 -24.72 -17.04
C GLN A 8 -11.82 -23.24 -16.72
N ILE A 9 -13.06 -22.87 -16.41
CA ILE A 9 -13.42 -21.48 -16.13
C ILE A 9 -13.25 -21.22 -14.64
N VAL A 10 -12.38 -20.26 -14.30
CA VAL A 10 -11.98 -19.96 -12.92
C VAL A 10 -12.27 -18.52 -12.53
N GLU A 11 -12.52 -18.31 -11.24
CA GLU A 11 -12.71 -16.97 -10.65
C GLU A 11 -11.40 -16.38 -10.11
N ALA A 12 -11.39 -15.07 -9.87
CA ALA A 12 -10.23 -14.38 -9.29
C ALA A 12 -9.79 -14.98 -7.95
N ALA A 13 -10.72 -15.53 -7.17
CA ALA A 13 -10.42 -16.16 -5.88
C ALA A 13 -9.64 -17.48 -6.04
N GLU A 14 -10.00 -18.29 -7.03
CA GLU A 14 -9.35 -19.56 -7.31
C GLU A 14 -7.95 -19.34 -7.87
N ILE A 15 -7.81 -18.43 -8.85
CA ILE A 15 -6.50 -18.02 -9.40
C ILE A 15 -5.60 -17.49 -8.28
N ALA A 16 -6.15 -16.66 -7.39
CA ALA A 16 -5.41 -16.09 -6.28
C ALA A 16 -4.90 -17.15 -5.30
N ALA A 17 -5.73 -18.12 -4.93
CA ALA A 17 -5.34 -19.21 -4.05
C ALA A 17 -4.22 -20.06 -4.67
N GLU A 18 -4.34 -20.44 -5.94
CA GLU A 18 -3.35 -21.28 -6.65
C GLU A 18 -2.02 -20.55 -6.85
N ARG A 19 -2.04 -19.25 -7.12
CA ARG A 19 -0.83 -18.45 -7.39
C ARG A 19 -0.26 -17.74 -6.16
N GLY A 20 -0.82 -17.96 -4.97
CA GLY A 20 -0.38 -17.32 -3.72
C GLY A 20 -0.51 -15.79 -3.74
N LEU A 21 -1.58 -15.29 -4.37
CA LEU A 21 -1.91 -13.88 -4.53
C LEU A 21 -3.23 -13.55 -3.82
N THR A 22 -3.62 -12.27 -3.84
CA THR A 22 -4.96 -11.85 -3.39
C THR A 22 -5.90 -11.70 -4.59
N PRO A 23 -7.22 -11.93 -4.42
CA PRO A 23 -8.20 -11.73 -5.50
C PRO A 23 -8.20 -10.30 -6.05
N ALA A 24 -7.93 -9.32 -5.18
CA ALA A 24 -7.74 -7.92 -5.57
C ALA A 24 -6.53 -7.73 -6.50
N ARG A 25 -5.44 -8.49 -6.31
CA ARG A 25 -4.29 -8.42 -7.21
C ARG A 25 -4.61 -8.97 -8.59
N ILE A 26 -5.40 -10.05 -8.69
CA ILE A 26 -5.88 -10.56 -9.98
C ILE A 26 -6.76 -9.52 -10.69
N SER A 27 -7.68 -8.90 -9.95
CA SER A 27 -8.51 -7.82 -10.49
C SER A 27 -7.68 -6.62 -10.97
N ALA A 28 -6.64 -6.23 -10.23
CA ALA A 28 -5.74 -5.16 -10.64
C ALA A 28 -4.94 -5.52 -11.91
N LEU A 29 -4.44 -6.76 -12.02
CA LEU A 29 -3.75 -7.22 -13.23
C LEU A 29 -4.63 -7.09 -14.48
N TYR A 30 -5.91 -7.43 -14.37
CA TYR A 30 -6.89 -7.27 -15.45
C TYR A 30 -7.21 -5.80 -15.76
N LEU A 31 -7.39 -4.95 -14.74
CA LEU A 31 -7.60 -3.51 -14.95
C LEU A 31 -6.39 -2.87 -15.64
N GLU A 32 -5.19 -3.35 -15.35
CA GLU A 32 -3.92 -2.92 -15.95
C GLU A 32 -3.55 -3.72 -17.22
N ARG A 33 -4.48 -4.49 -17.83
CA ARG A 33 -4.17 -5.45 -18.90
C ARG A 33 -3.52 -4.85 -20.14
N GLU A 34 -3.79 -3.58 -20.46
CA GLU A 34 -3.12 -2.88 -21.56
C GLU A 34 -1.60 -2.83 -21.37
N THR A 35 -1.14 -2.81 -20.12
CA THR A 35 0.29 -2.82 -19.76
C THR A 35 0.78 -4.19 -19.31
N SER A 36 -0.05 -4.95 -18.60
CA SER A 36 0.33 -6.25 -18.03
C SER A 36 0.17 -7.41 -19.01
N GLY A 37 -0.63 -7.24 -20.08
CA GLY A 37 -0.99 -8.30 -21.02
C GLY A 37 -1.86 -9.39 -20.41
N PHE A 38 -2.50 -9.13 -19.26
CA PHE A 38 -3.28 -10.15 -18.54
C PHE A 38 -4.46 -10.65 -19.40
N PRO A 39 -4.81 -11.95 -19.33
CA PRO A 39 -5.86 -12.54 -20.18
C PRO A 39 -7.21 -11.85 -20.05
N GLU A 40 -7.95 -11.87 -21.17
CA GLU A 40 -9.29 -11.31 -21.25
C GLU A 40 -10.30 -12.19 -20.49
N VAL A 41 -11.39 -11.56 -20.04
CA VAL A 41 -12.45 -12.25 -19.32
C VAL A 41 -13.31 -13.05 -20.31
N VAL A 42 -13.54 -14.33 -20.03
CA VAL A 42 -14.37 -15.23 -20.86
C VAL A 42 -15.84 -15.18 -20.49
N GLY A 43 -16.18 -14.61 -19.34
CA GLY A 43 -17.56 -14.42 -18.91
C GLY A 43 -17.70 -13.87 -17.50
N HIS A 44 -18.93 -13.86 -17.00
CA HIS A 44 -19.24 -13.39 -15.65
C HIS A 44 -20.13 -14.41 -14.92
N ARG A 45 -19.88 -14.60 -13.62
CA ARG A 45 -20.81 -15.28 -12.70
C ARG A 45 -21.30 -14.25 -11.69
N GLY A 46 -22.49 -13.71 -11.93
CA GLY A 46 -22.99 -12.55 -11.18
C GLY A 46 -22.06 -11.35 -11.35
N ARG A 47 -21.47 -10.86 -10.26
CA ARG A 47 -20.47 -9.77 -10.29
C ARG A 47 -19.02 -10.26 -10.47
N ALA A 48 -18.77 -11.56 -10.37
CA ALA A 48 -17.43 -12.13 -10.52
C ALA A 48 -17.06 -12.23 -12.00
N ARG A 49 -15.81 -11.87 -12.31
CA ARG A 49 -15.19 -12.09 -13.63
C ARG A 49 -14.66 -13.52 -13.70
N LEU A 50 -14.79 -14.13 -14.86
CA LEU A 50 -14.33 -15.48 -15.15
C LEU A 50 -13.22 -15.46 -16.20
N TRP A 51 -12.22 -16.32 -16.02
CA TRP A 51 -11.12 -16.49 -16.97
C TRP A 51 -10.98 -17.94 -17.39
N ASP A 52 -10.44 -18.17 -18.59
CA ASP A 52 -9.90 -19.49 -18.94
C ASP A 52 -8.64 -19.74 -18.11
N LYS A 53 -8.64 -20.83 -17.34
CA LYS A 53 -7.51 -21.19 -16.49
C LYS A 53 -6.23 -21.37 -17.30
N SER A 54 -6.31 -21.96 -18.49
CA SER A 54 -5.16 -22.27 -19.32
C SER A 54 -4.44 -20.99 -19.78
N ASP A 55 -5.21 -19.97 -20.16
CA ASP A 55 -4.67 -18.67 -20.57
C ASP A 55 -4.02 -17.94 -19.40
N VAL A 56 -4.64 -18.00 -18.21
CA VAL A 56 -4.08 -17.43 -16.98
C VAL A 56 -2.79 -18.14 -16.60
N ASP A 57 -2.77 -19.46 -16.67
CA ASP A 57 -1.60 -20.27 -16.35
C ASP A 57 -0.45 -19.97 -17.31
N ALA A 58 -0.72 -19.98 -18.62
CA ALA A 58 0.25 -19.63 -19.65
C ALA A 58 0.81 -18.22 -19.46
N TRP A 59 -0.04 -17.25 -19.10
CA TRP A 59 0.40 -15.88 -18.81
C TRP A 59 1.32 -15.82 -17.58
N PHE A 60 0.99 -16.55 -16.51
CA PHE A 60 1.83 -16.60 -15.31
C PHE A 60 3.17 -17.29 -15.57
N ASP A 61 3.19 -18.32 -16.40
CA ASP A 61 4.39 -19.09 -16.72
C ASP A 61 5.33 -18.31 -17.65
N GLN A 62 4.78 -17.53 -18.59
CA GLN A 62 5.56 -16.63 -19.46
C GLN A 62 6.08 -15.39 -18.73
N ARG A 63 5.42 -15.00 -17.64
CA ARG A 63 5.78 -13.81 -16.90
C ARG A 63 7.08 -14.04 -16.14
N LYS A 64 8.14 -13.35 -16.59
CA LYS A 64 9.44 -13.34 -15.90
C LYS A 64 9.22 -13.07 -14.41
N PRO A 65 9.75 -13.93 -13.52
CA PRO A 65 9.63 -13.69 -12.10
C PRO A 65 10.22 -12.31 -11.79
N PRO A 66 9.66 -11.58 -10.81
CA PRO A 66 10.15 -10.25 -10.47
C PRO A 66 11.66 -10.31 -10.23
N ARG A 67 12.44 -9.40 -10.84
CA ARG A 67 13.93 -9.38 -10.84
C ARG A 67 14.58 -9.71 -9.49
N LEU A 68 13.93 -9.32 -8.39
CA LEU A 68 14.34 -9.63 -7.01
C LEU A 68 14.37 -11.13 -6.66
N ARG A 69 13.60 -11.98 -7.35
CA ARG A 69 13.61 -13.44 -7.17
C ARG A 69 14.79 -14.08 -7.88
N GLU A 70 15.17 -13.55 -9.05
CA GLU A 70 16.32 -14.04 -9.83
C GLU A 70 17.65 -13.47 -9.32
N HIS A 71 17.60 -12.37 -8.58
CA HIS A 71 18.80 -11.71 -8.06
C HIS A 71 19.60 -12.68 -7.17
N LYS A 72 20.81 -13.00 -7.62
CA LYS A 72 21.82 -13.72 -6.85
C LYS A 72 22.74 -12.68 -6.22
N PRO A 73 22.71 -12.51 -4.89
CA PRO A 73 23.63 -11.62 -4.20
C PRO A 73 25.10 -11.99 -4.52
N PRO A 74 26.01 -11.01 -4.57
CA PRO A 74 27.43 -11.31 -4.70
C PRO A 74 27.91 -12.18 -3.53
N LYS A 75 28.92 -13.02 -3.77
CA LYS A 75 29.51 -13.84 -2.69
C LYS A 75 30.38 -12.93 -1.81
N LEU A 76 29.90 -12.66 -0.60
CA LEU A 76 30.60 -11.92 0.45
C LEU A 76 30.82 -12.84 1.66
N ASP A 77 31.68 -12.41 2.57
CA ASP A 77 31.91 -13.14 3.83
C ASP A 77 30.60 -13.17 4.65
N PRO A 78 30.12 -14.35 5.10
CA PRO A 78 28.91 -14.47 5.91
C PRO A 78 28.85 -13.58 7.16
N ASP A 79 29.99 -13.25 7.75
CA ASP A 79 30.08 -12.42 8.96
C ASP A 79 30.35 -10.94 8.67
N GLU A 80 30.50 -10.55 7.40
CA GLU A 80 30.63 -9.16 6.99
C GLU A 80 29.37 -8.35 7.35
N LEU A 81 29.57 -7.20 8.00
CA LEU A 81 28.51 -6.30 8.41
C LEU A 81 28.21 -5.25 7.33
N LEU A 82 27.03 -5.36 6.72
CA LEU A 82 26.54 -4.43 5.71
C LEU A 82 25.63 -3.37 6.31
N THR A 83 25.86 -2.11 5.94
CA THR A 83 24.92 -1.01 6.25
C THR A 83 23.59 -1.22 5.53
N GLY A 84 22.51 -0.54 5.95
CA GLY A 84 21.21 -0.65 5.29
C GLY A 84 21.24 -0.35 3.77
N ALA A 85 22.14 0.54 3.33
CA ALA A 85 22.33 0.84 1.92
C ALA A 85 23.02 -0.30 1.16
N GLN A 86 24.06 -0.89 1.76
CA GLN A 86 24.74 -2.06 1.20
C GLN A 86 23.83 -3.28 1.21
N ALA A 87 23.10 -3.53 2.30
CA ALA A 87 22.12 -4.61 2.41
C ALA A 87 21.03 -4.50 1.34
N SER A 88 20.53 -3.29 1.06
CA SER A 88 19.53 -3.08 0.01
C SER A 88 20.06 -3.46 -1.38
N ARG A 89 21.30 -3.08 -1.70
CA ARG A 89 21.95 -3.44 -2.96
C ARG A 89 22.27 -4.93 -3.03
N PHE A 90 22.79 -5.49 -1.93
CA PHE A 90 23.09 -6.91 -1.78
C PHE A 90 21.87 -7.78 -2.08
N LEU A 91 20.70 -7.38 -1.58
CA LEU A 91 19.41 -8.06 -1.82
C LEU A 91 18.77 -7.75 -3.19
N GLY A 92 19.38 -6.89 -4.02
CA GLY A 92 18.93 -6.61 -5.38
C GLY A 92 17.82 -5.56 -5.49
N TYR A 93 17.59 -4.76 -4.44
CA TYR A 93 16.61 -3.69 -4.50
C TYR A 93 17.07 -2.54 -5.40
N LYS A 94 16.13 -2.04 -6.21
CA LYS A 94 16.35 -0.82 -7.02
C LYS A 94 16.62 0.40 -6.14
N ASN A 95 15.92 0.50 -5.00
CA ASN A 95 16.08 1.58 -4.05
C ASN A 95 17.16 1.22 -3.01
N PRO A 96 18.28 1.96 -2.93
CA PRO A 96 19.32 1.70 -1.93
C PRO A 96 18.84 1.93 -0.49
N GLN A 97 17.71 2.61 -0.26
CA GLN A 97 17.17 2.86 1.08
C GLN A 97 16.12 1.82 1.51
N GLN A 98 15.86 0.79 0.71
CA GLN A 98 14.72 -0.10 0.90
C GLN A 98 14.72 -0.82 2.25
N VAL A 99 15.86 -1.32 2.71
CA VAL A 99 16.00 -1.99 4.01
C VAL A 99 15.68 -1.04 5.16
N ASN A 100 16.18 0.20 5.11
CA ASN A 100 15.90 1.20 6.14
C ASN A 100 14.41 1.55 6.19
N THR A 101 13.74 1.59 5.03
CA THR A 101 12.28 1.76 4.95
C THR A 101 11.54 0.59 5.59
N TYR A 102 12.00 -0.66 5.41
CA TYR A 102 11.37 -1.79 6.09
C TYR A 102 11.50 -1.71 7.60
N VAL A 103 12.69 -1.43 8.11
CA VAL A 103 12.93 -1.32 9.55
C VAL A 103 12.09 -0.19 10.17
N ARG A 104 12.00 0.95 9.49
CA ARG A 104 11.24 2.11 9.98
C ARG A 104 9.73 1.93 9.86
N ASP A 105 9.25 1.50 8.70
CA ASP A 105 7.82 1.55 8.36
C ASP A 105 7.10 0.21 8.58
N HIS A 106 7.85 -0.89 8.71
CA HIS A 106 7.33 -2.25 8.84
C HIS A 106 8.10 -3.01 9.95
N PRO A 107 8.00 -2.57 11.22
CA PRO A 107 8.67 -3.25 12.34
C PRO A 107 8.25 -4.73 12.40
N GLY A 108 9.23 -5.62 12.60
CA GLY A 108 9.02 -7.08 12.62
C GLY A 108 8.87 -7.75 11.24
N TYR A 109 9.01 -7.01 10.12
CA TYR A 109 9.07 -7.61 8.78
C TYR A 109 10.50 -7.96 8.33
N PHE A 110 11.45 -7.08 8.64
CA PHE A 110 12.87 -7.27 8.36
C PHE A 110 13.60 -7.63 9.65
N PRO A 111 14.66 -8.46 9.62
CA PRO A 111 15.41 -8.83 10.81
C PRO A 111 15.99 -7.61 11.51
N ASP A 112 16.11 -7.71 12.83
CA ASP A 112 16.81 -6.72 13.64
C ASP A 112 18.29 -6.62 13.23
N PRO A 113 18.92 -5.45 13.36
CA PRO A 113 20.33 -5.28 13.02
C PRO A 113 21.23 -6.05 13.98
N ASP A 114 22.22 -6.75 13.42
CA ASP A 114 23.26 -7.47 14.15
C ASP A 114 24.21 -6.53 14.91
N ALA A 115 24.40 -5.32 14.41
CA ALA A 115 25.21 -4.29 15.03
C ALA A 115 24.64 -2.90 14.75
N VAL A 116 24.79 -1.98 15.69
CA VAL A 116 24.41 -0.59 15.49
C VAL A 116 25.63 0.28 15.78
N GLU A 117 26.06 1.01 14.76
CA GLU A 117 27.15 1.98 14.90
C GLU A 117 26.56 3.33 15.28
N GLU A 118 26.99 3.87 16.41
CA GLU A 118 26.62 5.22 16.84
C GLU A 118 27.58 6.23 16.20
N LEU A 119 27.03 7.13 15.42
CA LEU A 119 27.76 8.13 14.64
C LEU A 119 27.19 9.52 14.94
N GLY A 120 27.89 10.55 14.49
CA GLY A 120 27.46 11.94 14.63
C GLY A 120 28.20 12.67 15.73
N THR A 121 27.74 13.87 16.04
CA THR A 121 28.27 14.68 17.14
C THR A 121 27.49 14.40 18.42
N PRO A 122 28.03 14.71 19.61
CA PRO A 122 27.30 14.59 20.88
C PRO A 122 25.93 15.30 20.86
N GLU A 123 25.81 16.39 20.09
CA GLU A 123 24.58 17.18 19.94
C GLU A 123 23.57 16.56 18.97
N ARG A 124 24.03 15.71 18.04
CA ARG A 124 23.20 15.07 17.01
C ARG A 124 23.69 13.64 16.74
N PRO A 125 23.53 12.73 17.71
CA PRO A 125 23.85 11.33 17.49
C PRO A 125 22.87 10.74 16.48
N TYR A 126 23.37 9.93 15.56
CA TYR A 126 22.57 9.11 14.68
C TYR A 126 23.07 7.67 14.69
N ARG A 127 22.13 6.74 14.59
CA ARG A 127 22.39 5.31 14.65
C ARG A 127 22.42 4.74 13.25
N ARG A 128 23.48 4.04 12.89
CA ARG A 128 23.63 3.33 11.63
C ARG A 128 23.53 1.82 11.87
N PRO A 129 22.36 1.21 11.62
CA PRO A 129 22.21 -0.23 11.74
C PRO A 129 23.00 -0.97 10.65
N LYS A 130 23.54 -2.14 11.03
CA LYS A 130 24.27 -3.07 10.17
C LYS A 130 23.75 -4.49 10.36
N TRP A 131 23.80 -5.27 9.28
CA TRP A 131 23.37 -6.68 9.24
C TRP A 131 24.49 -7.55 8.71
N ARG A 132 24.64 -8.75 9.28
CA ARG A 132 25.55 -9.74 8.72
C ARG A 132 25.01 -10.29 7.41
N VAL A 133 25.90 -10.63 6.49
CA VAL A 133 25.53 -11.28 5.21
C VAL A 133 24.69 -12.55 5.44
N ARG A 134 25.05 -13.38 6.43
CA ARG A 134 24.28 -14.58 6.79
C ARG A 134 22.83 -14.28 7.18
N THR A 135 22.60 -13.21 7.93
CA THR A 135 21.26 -12.76 8.35
C THR A 135 20.44 -12.33 7.14
N LEU A 136 21.05 -11.61 6.20
CA LEU A 136 20.41 -11.17 4.96
C LEU A 136 20.06 -12.33 4.04
N LEU A 137 20.94 -13.34 3.92
CA LEU A 137 20.69 -14.55 3.13
C LEU A 137 19.57 -15.39 3.74
N GLN A 138 19.61 -15.64 5.05
CA GLN A 138 18.54 -16.35 5.76
C GLN A 138 17.19 -15.66 5.57
N TRP A 139 17.16 -14.33 5.71
CA TRP A 139 15.95 -13.56 5.47
C TRP A 139 15.50 -13.64 4.00
N LYS A 140 16.42 -13.55 3.03
CA LYS A 140 16.09 -13.67 1.60
C LYS A 140 15.41 -15.00 1.29
N ASP A 141 15.83 -16.09 1.93
CA ASP A 141 15.30 -17.43 1.69
C ASP A 141 13.98 -17.68 2.41
N SER A 142 13.79 -17.08 3.59
CA SER A 142 12.56 -17.16 4.39
C SER A 142 11.57 -16.01 4.15
N ARG A 143 11.87 -15.09 3.22
CA ARG A 143 11.12 -13.83 3.07
C ARG A 143 9.62 -14.08 2.84
N PRO A 144 8.74 -13.50 3.67
CA PRO A 144 7.31 -13.61 3.47
C PRO A 144 6.86 -12.68 2.33
N GLY A 145 6.80 -13.23 1.11
CA GLY A 145 6.16 -12.58 -0.05
C GLY A 145 6.69 -11.19 -0.44
N SER A 146 5.93 -10.45 -1.24
CA SER A 146 6.18 -9.02 -1.44
C SER A 146 5.80 -8.29 -0.15
N GLY A 147 6.71 -7.51 0.44
CA GLY A 147 6.63 -6.92 1.79
C GLY A 147 5.49 -5.95 2.10
N LYS A 148 4.34 -6.10 1.47
CA LYS A 148 3.06 -5.55 1.91
C LYS A 148 2.33 -6.63 2.72
N ARG A 149 2.82 -6.96 3.92
CA ARG A 149 1.83 -7.29 4.95
C ARG A 149 1.08 -6.00 5.22
N SER A 150 -0.24 -6.06 5.17
CA SER A 150 -1.10 -5.04 5.76
C SER A 150 -0.80 -5.04 7.26
N VAL A 151 0.28 -4.36 7.66
CA VAL A 151 0.34 -3.89 9.02
C VAL A 151 -0.86 -2.96 9.10
N GLU A 152 -1.86 -3.33 9.89
CA GLU A 152 -3.05 -2.54 10.11
C GLU A 152 -2.58 -1.28 10.85
N ARG A 153 -2.08 -0.31 10.09
CA ARG A 153 -1.65 0.97 10.62
C ARG A 153 -2.94 1.65 11.02
N ALA A 154 -3.17 1.73 12.33
CA ALA A 154 -4.27 2.50 12.87
C ALA A 154 -4.29 3.87 12.17
N ALA A 155 -5.43 4.20 11.57
CA ALA A 155 -5.58 5.49 10.93
C ALA A 155 -5.26 6.58 11.96
N PRO A 156 -4.54 7.65 11.59
CA PRO A 156 -4.28 8.76 12.50
C PRO A 156 -5.60 9.23 13.11
N ALA A 157 -5.62 9.40 14.43
CA ALA A 157 -6.78 9.92 15.13
C ALA A 157 -7.15 11.30 14.56
N LEU A 158 -8.46 11.56 14.44
CA LEU A 158 -8.93 12.88 14.03
C LEU A 158 -8.66 13.89 15.16
N PRO A 159 -8.35 15.15 14.82
CA PRO A 159 -8.20 16.19 15.83
C PRO A 159 -9.53 16.45 16.53
N ASP A 160 -9.47 16.84 17.80
CA ASP A 160 -10.62 17.42 18.48
C ASP A 160 -10.83 18.85 17.96
N VAL A 161 -12.04 19.14 17.47
CA VAL A 161 -12.39 20.43 16.86
C VAL A 161 -13.66 20.92 17.53
N PRO A 162 -13.60 22.02 18.32
CA PRO A 162 -14.79 22.60 18.94
C PRO A 162 -15.84 22.95 17.91
N VAL A 163 -17.12 22.83 18.23
CA VAL A 163 -18.22 23.24 17.33
C VAL A 163 -18.32 24.77 17.24
N ASP A 164 -18.15 25.47 18.37
CA ASP A 164 -18.47 26.90 18.55
C ASP A 164 -17.35 27.91 18.17
N GLY A 165 -16.31 27.46 17.47
CA GLY A 165 -15.28 28.36 16.94
C GLY A 165 -15.75 29.18 15.73
N ASP A 166 -14.83 29.97 15.16
CA ASP A 166 -15.12 30.93 14.10
C ASP A 166 -15.81 30.28 12.87
N PRO A 167 -17.05 30.70 12.52
CA PRO A 167 -17.82 30.17 11.39
C PRO A 167 -17.11 30.28 10.04
N ASP A 168 -16.26 31.28 9.83
CA ASP A 168 -15.58 31.54 8.56
C ASP A 168 -14.17 30.95 8.52
N GLU A 169 -13.75 30.26 9.58
CA GLU A 169 -12.49 29.52 9.62
C GLU A 169 -12.44 28.43 8.54
N LEU A 170 -11.34 28.39 7.78
CA LEU A 170 -11.09 27.40 6.73
C LEU A 170 -10.51 26.10 7.29
N LEU A 171 -11.39 25.12 7.46
CA LEU A 171 -11.06 23.81 8.00
C LEU A 171 -10.64 22.82 6.91
N GLY A 172 -9.64 22.00 7.24
CA GLY A 172 -9.14 20.93 6.36
C GLY A 172 -9.95 19.64 6.47
N ALA A 173 -9.63 18.65 5.63
CA ALA A 173 -10.35 17.37 5.58
C ALA A 173 -10.36 16.59 6.91
N SER A 174 -9.32 16.70 7.74
CA SER A 174 -9.30 16.06 9.07
C SER A 174 -10.24 16.73 10.06
N GLN A 175 -10.28 18.06 10.06
CA GLN A 175 -11.16 18.84 10.92
C GLN A 175 -12.64 18.71 10.48
N ALA A 176 -12.89 18.74 9.17
CA ALA A 176 -14.22 18.49 8.61
C ALA A 176 -14.71 17.07 8.94
N ALA A 177 -13.82 16.06 8.85
CA ALA A 177 -14.16 14.69 9.23
C ALA A 177 -14.54 14.60 10.72
N ALA A 178 -13.82 15.31 11.60
CA ALA A 178 -14.10 15.35 13.04
C ALA A 178 -15.48 15.96 13.33
N LEU A 179 -15.76 17.15 12.80
CA LEU A 179 -17.05 17.84 12.99
C LEU A 179 -18.25 17.07 12.43
N LEU A 180 -18.05 16.26 11.38
CA LEU A 180 -19.09 15.42 10.78
C LEU A 180 -19.21 14.02 11.42
N GLY A 181 -18.42 13.74 12.47
CA GLY A 181 -18.47 12.46 13.19
C GLY A 181 -17.94 11.25 12.40
N PHE A 182 -17.08 11.45 11.40
CA PHE A 182 -16.44 10.32 10.71
C PHE A 182 -15.38 9.67 11.58
N LYS A 183 -15.14 8.37 11.38
CA LYS A 183 -14.08 7.64 12.11
C LYS A 183 -12.67 7.94 11.59
N SER A 184 -12.54 8.46 10.36
CA SER A 184 -11.25 8.79 9.74
C SER A 184 -11.41 9.69 8.52
N VAL A 185 -10.31 10.32 8.10
CA VAL A 185 -10.24 11.14 6.87
C VAL A 185 -10.55 10.31 5.62
N ASN A 186 -10.20 9.02 5.62
CA ASN A 186 -10.48 8.12 4.48
C ASN A 186 -11.98 7.86 4.34
N SER A 187 -12.68 7.62 5.45
CA SER A 187 -14.14 7.45 5.44
C SER A 187 -14.85 8.72 4.98
N PHE A 188 -14.41 9.88 5.47
CA PHE A 188 -14.88 11.18 4.98
C PHE A 188 -14.64 11.36 3.47
N SER A 189 -13.42 11.09 3.00
CA SER A 189 -13.05 11.28 1.59
C SER A 189 -13.82 10.33 0.66
N SER A 190 -14.05 9.09 1.10
CA SER A 190 -14.89 8.12 0.38
C SER A 190 -16.33 8.62 0.28
N SER A 191 -16.92 9.07 1.40
CA SER A 191 -18.27 9.64 1.43
C SER A 191 -18.41 10.87 0.54
N LEU A 192 -17.39 11.74 0.52
CA LEU A 192 -17.34 12.92 -0.34
C LEU A 192 -17.28 12.50 -1.83
N GLY A 193 -16.43 11.54 -2.18
CA GLY A 193 -16.28 11.03 -3.55
C GLY A 193 -17.53 10.32 -4.06
N GLN A 194 -18.28 9.65 -3.19
CA GLN A 194 -19.57 9.04 -3.50
C GLN A 194 -20.70 10.08 -3.63
N GLY A 195 -20.45 11.35 -3.29
CA GLY A 195 -21.44 12.42 -3.40
C GLY A 195 -22.42 12.52 -2.22
N ASN A 196 -22.16 11.80 -1.11
CA ASN A 196 -23.00 11.84 0.09
C ASN A 196 -22.86 13.13 0.90
N LEU A 197 -21.92 14.01 0.52
CA LEU A 197 -21.66 15.31 1.14
C LEU A 197 -21.83 16.42 0.09
N PRO A 198 -23.07 16.70 -0.37
CA PRO A 198 -23.32 17.58 -1.50
C PRO A 198 -22.82 19.01 -1.28
N LEU A 199 -22.96 19.57 -0.07
CA LEU A 199 -22.49 20.92 0.22
C LEU A 199 -20.96 21.03 0.17
N LEU A 200 -20.26 19.95 0.50
CA LEU A 200 -18.79 19.92 0.54
C LEU A 200 -18.15 19.56 -0.81
N LYS A 201 -18.95 19.33 -1.86
CA LYS A 201 -18.43 19.24 -3.24
C LYS A 201 -17.74 20.53 -3.65
N THR A 202 -18.32 21.67 -3.28
CA THR A 202 -17.75 23.00 -3.50
C THR A 202 -16.78 23.32 -2.39
N VAL A 203 -15.56 23.67 -2.79
CA VAL A 203 -14.43 23.97 -1.91
C VAL A 203 -14.35 25.48 -1.75
N ASP A 204 -14.17 25.96 -0.51
CA ASP A 204 -14.11 27.40 -0.22
C ASP A 204 -12.71 27.98 -0.46
N ALA A 205 -11.67 27.18 -0.22
CA ALA A 205 -10.30 27.54 -0.55
C ALA A 205 -9.43 26.30 -0.75
N THR A 206 -8.27 26.48 -1.35
CA THR A 206 -7.22 25.47 -1.40
C THR A 206 -6.02 25.94 -0.59
N SER A 207 -5.35 25.04 0.12
CA SER A 207 -4.15 25.39 0.87
C SER A 207 -3.01 25.77 -0.08
N GLU A 208 -2.27 26.84 0.24
CA GLU A 208 -1.12 27.32 -0.54
C GLU A 208 -0.08 26.22 -0.81
N LYS A 209 0.18 25.35 0.16
CA LYS A 209 1.04 24.18 0.00
C LYS A 209 0.23 22.95 -0.41
N GLY A 210 0.21 22.67 -1.72
CA GLY A 210 -0.26 21.39 -2.26
C GLY A 210 -1.76 21.28 -2.54
N GLY A 211 -2.47 22.42 -2.66
CA GLY A 211 -3.82 22.46 -3.22
C GLY A 211 -4.88 21.69 -2.43
N ARG A 212 -4.67 21.47 -1.13
CA ARG A 212 -5.61 20.69 -0.30
C ARG A 212 -6.89 21.49 -0.09
N ARG A 213 -8.03 20.84 -0.31
CA ARG A 213 -9.37 21.41 -0.16
C ARG A 213 -9.63 21.89 1.26
N ARG A 214 -10.25 23.07 1.39
CA ARG A 214 -10.70 23.71 2.63
C ARG A 214 -12.17 24.11 2.51
N TRP A 215 -12.87 24.06 3.64
CA TRP A 215 -14.26 24.47 3.75
C TRP A 215 -14.43 25.33 4.99
N THR A 216 -15.32 26.31 4.90
CA THR A 216 -15.76 27.10 6.06
C THR A 216 -16.43 26.21 7.08
N ARG A 217 -16.18 26.48 8.36
CA ARG A 217 -16.83 25.78 9.48
C ARG A 217 -18.35 25.83 9.35
N ARG A 218 -18.92 26.99 9.02
CA ARG A 218 -20.35 27.18 8.78
C ARG A 218 -20.92 26.14 7.81
N ARG A 219 -20.27 25.93 6.66
CA ARG A 219 -20.71 24.96 5.64
C ARG A 219 -20.61 23.52 6.14
N ILE A 220 -19.58 23.19 6.91
CA ILE A 220 -19.43 21.86 7.50
C ILE A 220 -20.54 21.58 8.50
N LEU A 221 -20.89 22.56 9.34
CA LEU A 221 -21.99 22.43 10.31
C LEU A 221 -23.36 22.38 9.63
N GLU A 222 -23.56 23.15 8.56
CA GLU A 222 -24.77 23.06 7.73
C GLU A 222 -24.91 21.65 7.11
N GLN A 223 -23.81 21.09 6.60
CA GLN A 223 -23.78 19.72 6.11
C GLN A 223 -24.04 18.69 7.21
N ALA A 224 -23.57 18.93 8.44
CA ALA A 224 -23.84 18.10 9.59
C ALA A 224 -25.34 18.12 9.95
N ALA A 225 -25.94 19.30 10.00
CA ALA A 225 -27.37 19.47 10.29
C ALA A 225 -28.25 18.74 9.25
N GLN A 226 -27.92 18.82 7.95
CA GLN A 226 -28.62 18.08 6.89
C GLN A 226 -28.56 16.56 7.07
N ARG A 227 -27.49 16.05 7.69
CA ARG A 227 -27.32 14.61 7.92
C ARG A 227 -28.11 14.11 9.13
N THR A 228 -28.28 14.94 10.15
CA THR A 228 -29.08 14.60 11.34
C THR A 228 -30.58 14.70 11.07
N ALA A 229 -30.99 15.57 10.14
CA ALA A 229 -32.40 15.75 9.78
C ALA A 229 -32.98 14.65 8.87
N ARG A 230 -32.18 13.65 8.49
CA ARG A 230 -32.54 12.59 7.53
C ARG A 230 -32.47 11.22 8.18
#